data_AF-A0A945CKG7-F1
#
_entry.id   AF-A0A945CKG7-F1
#
_cell.length_a   1.000
_cell.length_b   1.000
_cell.length_c   1.000
_cell.angle_alpha   90.00
_cell.angle_beta   90.00
_cell.angle_gamma   90.00
#
_symmetry.space_group_name_H-M   'P 1'
#
loop_
_entity.id
_entity.type
_entity.pdbx_description
1 polymer ?
#
loop_
_entity_poly.entity_id
_entity_poly.type
_entity_poly.pdbx_seq_one_letter_code
_entity_poly.pdbx_strand_id
1 'polypeptide(L)'
;MSKQPRVPRRLTLEVYVRYGEEAIYVRPQPLGERHLLWGGTIDLFLVHTRDSRIVEKREICDVGREALPEVVFTIPEAPFSAYTIAADLVDRHGHRFAADILMETAGEEPEWFGSWEAVDLEVPAPWSPLECRRTRGGLQVACWGREYAFGASGLLHGAQSQGRSLLLEPARVKARVDGEEVSWKRGRVFSLSTFPDQVAFVSQISSAAGLGLTARTEVDFDGMVRVDWQLGARRPLRLEELEVEFRLPEEVGRYFYYMPKEEGKGRNAGQLDRKGHRLDFKYYVWLGDEEVGFSWFTDKDESWIVGGRKKPVQIAREDGDVVLRLRLVSRP
;
A
#
# COMPACT_ATOMS: atom_id res chain seq x y z
N MET A 1 -3.70 -33.77 -6.89
CA MET A 1 -3.26 -32.58 -6.14
C MET A 1 -2.84 -31.51 -7.13
N SER A 2 -3.74 -30.56 -7.41
CA SER A 2 -3.47 -29.43 -8.32
C SER A 2 -2.48 -28.48 -7.64
N LYS A 3 -1.25 -28.37 -8.17
CA LYS A 3 -0.28 -27.35 -7.74
C LYS A 3 -0.93 -25.98 -7.99
N GLN A 4 -1.29 -25.27 -6.92
CA GLN A 4 -1.69 -23.87 -7.01
C GLN A 4 -0.57 -23.10 -7.71
N PRO A 5 -0.89 -22.20 -8.67
CA PRO A 5 0.12 -21.31 -9.23
C PRO A 5 0.70 -20.47 -8.09
N ARG A 6 2.02 -20.58 -7.87
CA ARG A 6 2.74 -19.70 -6.95
C ARG A 6 2.65 -18.29 -7.49
N VAL A 7 1.89 -17.43 -6.82
CA VAL A 7 2.01 -15.99 -7.04
C VAL A 7 3.46 -15.62 -6.70
N PRO A 8 4.18 -14.90 -7.56
CA PRO A 8 5.53 -14.47 -7.24
C PRO A 8 5.49 -13.69 -5.93
N ARG A 9 6.20 -14.19 -4.92
CA ARG A 9 6.42 -13.46 -3.68
C ARG A 9 7.34 -12.30 -4.02
N ARG A 10 6.98 -11.10 -3.60
CA ARG A 10 7.79 -9.92 -3.76
C ARG A 10 7.72 -9.13 -2.46
N LEU A 11 8.87 -8.67 -2.00
CA LEU A 11 9.00 -7.92 -0.76
C LEU A 11 9.86 -6.70 -1.06
N THR A 12 9.48 -5.54 -0.53
CA THR A 12 10.35 -4.37 -0.63
C THR A 12 11.38 -4.45 0.49
N LEU A 13 12.66 -4.34 0.13
CA LEU A 13 13.74 -4.03 1.06
C LEU A 13 14.03 -2.54 0.91
N GLU A 14 13.72 -1.80 1.97
CA GLU A 14 14.31 -0.49 2.14
C GLU A 14 15.77 -0.68 2.58
N VAL A 15 16.68 0.01 1.93
CA VAL A 15 18.11 -0.16 2.14
C VAL A 15 18.72 1.20 2.43
N TYR A 16 19.11 1.37 3.68
CA TYR A 16 19.75 2.58 4.14
C TYR A 16 21.25 2.47 3.93
N VAL A 17 21.81 3.46 3.24
CA VAL A 17 23.20 3.44 2.80
C VAL A 17 23.93 4.64 3.38
N ARG A 18 25.03 4.36 4.07
CA ARG A 18 25.98 5.36 4.56
C ARG A 18 27.34 5.11 3.93
N TYR A 19 27.97 6.17 3.44
CA TYR A 19 29.25 6.08 2.74
C TYR A 19 30.38 6.53 3.65
N GLY A 20 31.38 5.65 3.83
CA GLY A 20 32.67 5.99 4.41
C GLY A 20 33.73 6.20 3.32
N GLU A 21 34.97 6.46 3.72
CA GLU A 21 36.09 6.67 2.79
C GLU A 21 36.43 5.40 1.99
N GLU A 22 36.36 4.21 2.61
CA GLU A 22 36.73 2.93 1.99
C GLU A 22 35.62 1.87 2.04
N ALA A 23 34.43 2.23 2.54
CA ALA A 23 33.36 1.27 2.80
C ALA A 23 31.96 1.86 2.56
N ILE A 24 31.03 0.99 2.15
CA ILE A 24 29.60 1.25 2.15
C ILE A 24 28.97 0.45 3.27
N TYR A 25 28.29 1.16 4.17
CA TYR A 25 27.51 0.58 5.25
C TYR A 25 26.06 0.49 4.80
N VAL A 26 25.50 -0.71 4.85
CA VAL A 26 24.21 -1.03 4.27
C VAL A 26 23.34 -1.69 5.33
N ARG A 27 22.24 -1.05 5.69
CA ARG A 27 21.25 -1.64 6.61
C ARG A 27 19.97 -1.94 5.85
N PRO A 28 19.66 -3.23 5.57
CA PRO A 28 18.40 -3.60 4.96
C PRO A 28 17.27 -3.58 6.00
N GLN A 29 16.08 -3.18 5.57
CA GLN A 29 14.86 -3.21 6.35
C GLN A 29 13.73 -3.71 5.45
N PRO A 30 13.22 -4.93 5.68
CA PRO A 30 12.09 -5.43 4.90
C PRO A 30 10.83 -4.66 5.26
N LEU A 31 10.02 -4.30 4.27
CA LEU A 31 8.78 -3.56 4.48
C LEU A 31 7.55 -4.47 4.31
N GLY A 32 6.61 -4.34 5.26
CA GLY A 32 5.36 -5.09 5.32
C GLY A 32 5.51 -6.58 5.72
N GLU A 33 5.38 -7.57 4.81
CA GLU A 33 5.37 -9.02 5.10
C GLU A 33 6.76 -9.60 5.52
N ARG A 34 7.39 -9.00 6.55
CA ARG A 34 8.71 -9.39 7.09
C ARG A 34 8.77 -10.87 7.49
N HIS A 35 7.63 -11.44 7.89
CA HIS A 35 7.50 -12.85 8.27
C HIS A 35 7.83 -13.84 7.14
N LEU A 36 7.80 -13.41 5.87
CA LEU A 36 8.23 -14.24 4.74
C LEU A 36 9.73 -14.58 4.82
N LEU A 37 10.52 -13.77 5.51
CA LEU A 37 11.95 -13.96 5.70
C LEU A 37 12.30 -14.70 6.98
N TRP A 38 11.34 -15.01 7.85
CA TRP A 38 11.66 -15.65 9.13
C TRP A 38 12.29 -17.03 8.95
N GLY A 39 13.51 -17.19 9.48
CA GLY A 39 14.36 -18.37 9.31
C GLY A 39 14.93 -18.51 7.88
N GLY A 40 14.91 -17.43 7.11
CA GLY A 40 15.42 -17.35 5.75
C GLY A 40 16.73 -16.55 5.66
N THR A 41 17.09 -16.18 4.43
CA THR A 41 18.34 -15.51 4.09
C THR A 41 18.09 -14.30 3.19
N ILE A 42 18.86 -13.24 3.39
CA ILE A 42 18.94 -12.09 2.46
C ILE A 42 20.33 -12.06 1.85
N ASP A 43 20.38 -12.25 0.53
CA ASP A 43 21.59 -12.08 -0.27
C ASP A 43 21.64 -10.63 -0.75
N LEU A 44 22.53 -9.80 -0.18
CA LEU A 44 22.77 -8.43 -0.62
C LEU A 44 23.94 -8.37 -1.60
N PHE A 45 23.80 -7.58 -2.66
CA PHE A 45 24.81 -7.41 -3.69
C PHE A 45 25.16 -5.93 -3.83
N LEU A 46 26.46 -5.62 -3.76
CA LEU A 46 26.99 -4.35 -4.22
C LEU A 46 27.17 -4.43 -5.73
N VAL A 47 26.48 -3.57 -6.47
CA VAL A 47 26.46 -3.59 -7.93
C VAL A 47 27.02 -2.27 -8.45
N HIS A 48 27.99 -2.34 -9.36
CA HIS A 48 28.51 -1.16 -10.02
C HIS A 48 27.51 -0.66 -11.08
N THR A 49 27.13 0.61 -10.99
CA THR A 49 25.96 1.16 -11.72
C THR A 49 26.17 1.26 -13.22
N ARG A 50 27.42 1.39 -13.69
CA ARG A 50 27.74 1.60 -15.12
C ARG A 50 27.73 0.32 -15.94
N ASP A 51 28.20 -0.79 -15.38
CA ASP A 51 28.38 -2.07 -16.09
C ASP A 51 27.55 -3.20 -15.48
N SER A 52 26.76 -2.91 -14.43
CA SER A 52 25.92 -3.86 -13.71
C SER A 52 26.69 -5.04 -13.11
N ARG A 53 28.01 -4.90 -12.93
CA ARG A 53 28.84 -5.94 -12.34
C ARG A 53 28.59 -6.04 -10.85
N ILE A 54 28.34 -7.26 -10.36
CA ILE A 54 28.37 -7.55 -8.92
C ILE A 54 29.82 -7.44 -8.45
N VAL A 55 30.06 -6.49 -7.57
CA VAL A 55 31.37 -6.21 -6.98
C VAL A 55 31.61 -7.14 -5.80
N GLU A 56 30.60 -7.26 -4.95
CA GLU A 56 30.67 -8.04 -3.72
C GLU A 56 29.27 -8.52 -3.31
N LYS A 57 29.22 -9.70 -2.68
CA LYS A 57 28.02 -10.29 -2.08
C LYS A 57 28.19 -10.34 -0.56
N ARG A 58 27.12 -10.05 0.17
CA ARG A 58 26.98 -10.29 1.61
C ARG A 58 25.69 -11.04 1.87
N GLU A 59 25.69 -11.79 2.96
CA GLU A 59 24.58 -12.69 3.30
C GLU A 59 24.16 -12.45 4.75
N ILE A 60 22.86 -12.32 4.97
CA ILE A 60 22.25 -12.27 6.30
C ILE A 60 21.42 -13.54 6.45
N CYS A 61 21.87 -14.45 7.31
CA CYS A 61 21.22 -15.72 7.58
C CYS A 61 20.29 -15.64 8.79
N ASP A 62 19.46 -16.66 8.96
CA ASP A 62 18.58 -16.87 10.12
C ASP A 62 17.78 -15.62 10.47
N VAL A 63 17.25 -14.94 9.44
CA VAL A 63 16.52 -13.69 9.60
C VAL A 63 15.39 -13.90 10.60
N GLY A 64 15.47 -13.22 11.73
CA GLY A 64 14.57 -13.40 12.86
C GLY A 64 13.55 -12.28 13.01
N ARG A 65 13.14 -12.08 14.25
CA ARG A 65 12.41 -10.89 14.71
C ARG A 65 13.36 -9.87 15.32
N GLU A 66 14.60 -9.85 14.87
CA GLU A 66 15.64 -8.95 15.35
C GLU A 66 16.16 -8.10 14.19
N ALA A 67 16.82 -6.98 14.53
CA ALA A 67 17.19 -5.96 13.57
C ALA A 67 18.17 -6.61 12.63
N LEU A 68 17.95 -6.41 11.34
CA LEU A 68 18.94 -6.89 10.41
C LEU A 68 20.24 -6.14 10.68
N PRO A 69 21.36 -6.88 10.78
CA PRO A 69 22.64 -6.26 11.07
C PRO A 69 23.01 -5.29 9.95
N GLU A 70 23.79 -4.27 10.31
CA GLU A 70 24.49 -3.49 9.31
C GLU A 70 25.51 -4.37 8.60
N VAL A 71 25.49 -4.30 7.27
CA VAL A 71 26.37 -5.04 6.39
C VAL A 71 27.37 -4.07 5.78
N VAL A 72 28.65 -4.41 5.87
CA VAL A 72 29.74 -3.59 5.33
C VAL A 72 30.26 -4.18 4.03
N PHE A 73 30.27 -3.35 2.99
CA PHE A 73 30.90 -3.62 1.70
C PHE A 73 32.15 -2.78 1.54
N THR A 74 33.19 -3.37 0.96
CA THR A 74 34.44 -2.64 0.66
C THR A 74 34.31 -1.93 -0.69
N ILE A 75 34.75 -0.67 -0.75
CA ILE A 75 34.76 0.08 -2.01
C ILE A 75 36.14 0.03 -2.66
N PRO A 76 36.27 -0.49 -3.89
CA PRO A 76 37.48 -0.31 -4.66
C PRO A 76 37.50 1.10 -5.28
N GLU A 77 38.26 2.03 -4.70
CA GLU A 77 38.72 3.36 -5.22
C GLU A 77 37.80 4.10 -6.24
N ALA A 78 36.48 4.00 -6.12
CA ALA A 78 35.52 4.61 -7.03
C ALA A 78 34.55 5.50 -6.26
N PRO A 79 34.02 6.57 -6.88
CA PRO A 79 33.11 7.49 -6.21
C PRO A 79 31.87 6.76 -5.71
N PHE A 80 31.34 7.19 -4.57
CA PHE A 80 30.21 6.55 -3.89
C PHE A 80 28.95 6.38 -4.78
N SER A 81 28.74 7.27 -5.74
CA SER A 81 27.63 7.20 -6.71
C SER A 81 27.78 6.12 -7.79
N ALA A 82 28.93 5.45 -7.85
CA ALA A 82 29.19 4.37 -8.80
C ALA A 82 28.57 3.03 -8.38
N TYR A 83 27.90 2.96 -7.22
CA TYR A 83 27.37 1.72 -6.67
C TYR A 83 25.90 1.81 -6.28
N THR A 84 25.21 0.68 -6.37
CA THR A 84 23.84 0.47 -5.88
C THR A 84 23.75 -0.88 -5.18
N ILE A 85 22.65 -1.11 -4.46
CA ILE A 85 22.37 -2.37 -3.78
C ILE A 85 21.27 -3.13 -4.52
N ALA A 86 21.49 -4.41 -4.75
CA ALA A 86 20.47 -5.36 -5.15
C ALA A 86 20.30 -6.43 -4.06
N ALA A 87 19.18 -7.14 -4.05
CA ALA A 87 18.99 -8.24 -3.12
C ALA A 87 18.16 -9.38 -3.69
N ASP A 88 18.54 -10.60 -3.31
CA ASP A 88 17.75 -11.82 -3.46
C ASP A 88 17.29 -12.30 -2.09
N LEU A 89 16.04 -12.76 -2.01
CA LEU A 89 15.44 -13.25 -0.77
C LEU A 89 15.28 -14.76 -0.84
N VAL A 90 15.63 -15.46 0.23
CA VAL A 90 15.46 -16.91 0.37
C VAL A 90 14.58 -17.18 1.57
N ASP A 91 13.44 -17.87 1.39
CA ASP A 91 12.62 -18.28 2.53
C ASP A 91 13.26 -19.44 3.30
N ARG A 92 12.76 -19.75 4.50
CA ARG A 92 13.20 -20.91 5.33
C ARG A 92 13.09 -22.28 4.66
N HIS A 93 12.47 -22.36 3.49
CA HIS A 93 12.32 -23.58 2.70
C HIS A 93 13.25 -23.57 1.48
N GLY A 94 14.16 -22.60 1.36
CA GLY A 94 15.13 -22.47 0.28
C GLY A 94 14.56 -21.84 -0.99
N HIS A 95 13.34 -21.31 -0.99
CA HIS A 95 12.77 -20.69 -2.18
C HIS A 95 13.27 -19.26 -2.36
N ARG A 96 13.90 -19.02 -3.51
CA ARG A 96 14.31 -17.69 -3.94
C ARG A 96 13.12 -16.87 -4.44
N PHE A 97 13.05 -15.60 -4.06
CA PHE A 97 12.09 -14.63 -4.55
C PHE A 97 12.70 -13.22 -4.59
N ALA A 98 12.13 -12.36 -5.43
CA ALA A 98 12.72 -11.06 -5.73
C ALA A 98 12.45 -10.02 -4.63
N ALA A 99 13.43 -9.16 -4.37
CA ALA A 99 13.24 -7.93 -3.62
C ALA A 99 13.05 -6.73 -4.57
N ASP A 100 12.17 -5.81 -4.19
CA ASP A 100 12.23 -4.43 -4.68
C ASP A 100 13.15 -3.63 -3.76
N ILE A 101 14.07 -2.85 -4.30
CA ILE A 101 15.00 -2.05 -3.50
C ILE A 101 14.53 -0.60 -3.47
N LEU A 102 14.27 -0.09 -2.27
CA LEU A 102 14.15 1.33 -2.00
C LEU A 102 15.45 1.78 -1.31
N MET A 103 16.35 2.42 -2.06
CA MET A 103 17.65 2.81 -1.52
C MET A 103 17.61 4.26 -1.05
N GLU A 104 17.94 4.49 0.23
CA GLU A 104 18.01 5.81 0.84
C GLU A 104 19.43 6.11 1.32
N THR A 105 19.88 7.35 1.14
CA THR A 105 21.13 7.82 1.76
C THR A 105 20.80 8.32 3.16
N ALA A 106 21.28 7.62 4.18
CA ALA A 106 21.01 8.00 5.56
C ALA A 106 21.85 9.22 5.97
N GLY A 107 21.23 10.17 6.69
CA GLY A 107 21.94 11.24 7.42
C GLY A 107 22.55 10.70 8.73
N GLU A 108 22.66 11.55 9.77
CA GLU A 108 22.97 11.04 11.12
C GLU A 108 21.85 10.10 11.59
N GLU A 109 22.23 8.91 12.04
CA GLU A 109 21.29 7.88 12.51
C GLU A 109 20.67 8.33 13.84
N PRO A 110 19.32 8.43 13.95
CA PRO A 110 18.70 8.67 15.24
C PRO A 110 18.85 7.44 16.14
N GLU A 111 18.95 7.62 17.46
CA GLU A 111 19.23 6.55 18.43
C GLU A 111 18.25 5.37 18.39
N TRP A 112 17.03 5.59 17.88
CA TRP A 112 15.98 4.58 17.75
C TRP A 112 16.01 3.81 16.42
N PHE A 113 16.94 4.12 15.52
CA PHE A 113 17.02 3.50 14.20
C PHE A 113 17.50 2.04 14.29
N GLY A 114 16.60 1.09 14.03
CA GLY A 114 16.83 -0.35 14.25
C GLY A 114 16.40 -0.86 15.63
N SER A 115 15.75 -0.02 16.45
CA SER A 115 15.12 -0.45 17.69
C SER A 115 13.95 -1.42 17.42
N TRP A 116 13.74 -2.36 18.36
CA TRP A 116 12.59 -3.27 18.42
C TRP A 116 11.55 -2.82 19.43
N GLU A 117 11.75 -1.65 20.03
CA GLU A 117 10.75 -1.04 20.90
C GLU A 117 9.47 -0.80 20.09
N ALA A 118 8.35 -1.31 20.59
CA ALA A 118 7.06 -1.32 19.90
C ALA A 118 7.01 -2.13 18.58
N VAL A 119 7.91 -3.09 18.38
CA VAL A 119 7.87 -4.08 17.28
C VAL A 119 7.55 -5.47 17.84
N ASP A 120 6.40 -5.58 18.51
CA ASP A 120 5.80 -6.85 18.90
C ASP A 120 4.45 -7.05 18.19
N LEU A 121 3.87 -8.24 18.33
CA LEU A 121 2.56 -8.60 17.74
C LEU A 121 1.44 -8.47 18.79
N GLU A 122 1.69 -7.73 19.86
CA GLU A 122 0.73 -7.51 20.93
C GLU A 122 -0.15 -6.31 20.59
N VAL A 123 -1.42 -6.41 20.99
CA VAL A 123 -2.34 -5.30 20.84
C VAL A 123 -2.36 -4.53 22.15
N PRO A 124 -1.95 -3.24 22.15
CA PRO A 124 -1.95 -2.46 23.37
C PRO A 124 -3.37 -2.27 23.89
N ALA A 125 -3.53 -2.18 25.20
CA ALA A 125 -4.79 -1.71 25.77
C ALA A 125 -5.04 -0.24 25.33
N PRO A 126 -6.28 0.15 25.00
CA PRO A 126 -7.52 -0.61 25.18
C PRO A 126 -8.04 -1.31 23.92
N TRP A 127 -7.21 -1.44 22.86
CA TRP A 127 -7.60 -2.08 21.62
C TRP A 127 -7.81 -3.59 21.77
N SER A 128 -8.75 -4.12 20.99
CA SER A 128 -8.99 -5.55 20.87
C SER A 128 -8.17 -6.14 19.71
N PRO A 129 -7.63 -7.36 19.84
CA PRO A 129 -7.06 -8.08 18.72
C PRO A 129 -7.96 -8.12 17.48
N LEU A 130 -7.34 -8.18 16.31
CA LEU A 130 -8.04 -8.36 15.06
C LEU A 130 -8.71 -9.73 14.97
N GLU A 131 -9.96 -9.74 14.54
CA GLU A 131 -10.68 -10.95 14.18
C GLU A 131 -10.81 -11.04 12.66
N CYS A 132 -10.32 -12.12 12.06
CA CYS A 132 -10.42 -12.32 10.61
C CYS A 132 -11.20 -13.60 10.28
N ARG A 133 -12.23 -13.47 9.43
CA ARG A 133 -13.02 -14.60 8.92
C ARG A 133 -13.12 -14.60 7.40
N ARG A 134 -12.95 -15.78 6.80
CA ARG A 134 -13.24 -16.00 5.37
C ARG A 134 -14.75 -16.07 5.14
N THR A 135 -15.21 -15.44 4.08
CA THR A 135 -16.60 -15.51 3.62
C THR A 135 -16.66 -16.14 2.23
N ARG A 136 -17.87 -16.48 1.76
CA ARG A 136 -18.07 -17.09 0.43
C ARG A 136 -17.51 -16.25 -0.72
N GLY A 137 -17.38 -14.93 -0.52
CA GLY A 137 -16.99 -13.97 -1.54
C GLY A 137 -15.74 -13.13 -1.23
N GLY A 138 -15.06 -13.38 -0.11
CA GLY A 138 -13.89 -12.59 0.30
C GLY A 138 -13.53 -12.77 1.77
N LEU A 139 -13.25 -11.66 2.46
CA LEU A 139 -12.79 -11.62 3.84
C LEU A 139 -13.60 -10.61 4.65
N GLN A 140 -13.68 -10.85 5.95
CA GLN A 140 -14.12 -9.85 6.91
C GLN A 140 -13.10 -9.74 8.03
N VAL A 141 -12.71 -8.51 8.34
CA VAL A 141 -11.74 -8.18 9.38
C VAL A 141 -12.43 -7.23 10.35
N ALA A 142 -12.46 -7.58 11.63
CA ALA A 142 -12.99 -6.74 12.69
C ALA A 142 -11.85 -6.30 13.62
N CYS A 143 -11.93 -5.06 14.08
CA CYS A 143 -11.07 -4.49 15.10
C CYS A 143 -11.95 -3.72 16.10
N TRP A 144 -11.33 -3.04 17.06
CA TRP A 144 -12.11 -2.32 18.06
C TRP A 144 -13.06 -1.28 17.42
N GLY A 145 -14.36 -1.56 17.52
CA GLY A 145 -15.42 -0.64 17.08
C GLY A 145 -15.63 -0.58 15.57
N ARG A 146 -14.90 -1.36 14.76
CA ARG A 146 -15.02 -1.31 13.29
C ARG A 146 -14.99 -2.70 12.67
N GLU A 147 -15.72 -2.83 11.56
CA GLU A 147 -15.72 -4.02 10.72
C GLU A 147 -15.50 -3.65 9.26
N TYR A 148 -14.59 -4.38 8.60
CA TYR A 148 -14.29 -4.24 7.19
C TYR A 148 -14.66 -5.51 6.45
N ALA A 149 -15.38 -5.37 5.34
CA ALA A 149 -15.62 -6.44 4.39
C ALA A 149 -14.77 -6.19 3.15
N PHE A 150 -14.05 -7.21 2.69
CA PHE A 150 -13.28 -7.18 1.46
C PHE A 150 -13.84 -8.21 0.50
N GLY A 151 -14.09 -7.80 -0.74
CA GLY A 151 -14.64 -8.67 -1.78
C GLY A 151 -13.56 -9.47 -2.49
N ALA A 152 -13.97 -10.24 -3.49
CA ALA A 152 -13.05 -10.96 -4.38
C ALA A 152 -12.07 -10.03 -5.13
N SER A 153 -12.39 -8.73 -5.22
CA SER A 153 -11.50 -7.70 -5.74
C SER A 153 -10.44 -7.22 -4.75
N GLY A 154 -10.55 -7.58 -3.46
CA GLY A 154 -9.75 -7.09 -2.32
C GLY A 154 -9.83 -5.60 -2.05
N LEU A 155 -10.73 -4.91 -2.75
CA LEU A 155 -11.18 -3.58 -2.39
C LEU A 155 -12.16 -3.66 -1.23
N LEU A 156 -12.30 -2.54 -0.50
CA LEU A 156 -13.34 -2.36 0.50
C LEU A 156 -14.70 -2.63 -0.14
N HIS A 157 -15.32 -3.74 0.26
CA HIS A 157 -16.67 -4.13 -0.12
C HIS A 157 -17.71 -3.59 0.86
N GLY A 158 -17.28 -3.24 2.07
CA GLY A 158 -18.07 -2.55 3.08
C GLY A 158 -17.18 -2.12 4.23
N ALA A 159 -17.58 -1.07 4.93
CA ALA A 159 -16.95 -0.60 6.15
C ALA A 159 -18.05 -0.19 7.13
N GLN A 160 -17.89 -0.56 8.40
CA GLN A 160 -18.78 -0.17 9.47
C GLN A 160 -17.96 0.37 10.64
N SER A 161 -18.50 1.36 11.33
CA SER A 161 -17.94 1.90 12.57
C SER A 161 -19.06 2.07 13.58
N GLN A 162 -18.88 1.59 14.81
CA GLN A 162 -19.86 1.66 15.89
C GLN A 162 -21.24 1.12 15.47
N GLY A 163 -21.26 0.05 14.67
CA GLY A 163 -22.50 -0.56 14.14
C GLY A 163 -23.20 0.22 13.02
N ARG A 164 -22.62 1.33 12.55
CA ARG A 164 -23.15 2.14 11.44
C ARG A 164 -22.39 1.86 10.16
N SER A 165 -23.10 1.70 9.05
CA SER A 165 -22.48 1.52 7.74
C SER A 165 -21.86 2.82 7.26
N LEU A 166 -20.60 2.78 6.82
CA LEU A 166 -19.89 3.90 6.22
C LEU A 166 -19.94 3.87 4.69
N LEU A 167 -20.16 2.69 4.10
CA LEU A 167 -20.28 2.51 2.66
C LEU A 167 -21.66 1.95 2.30
N LEU A 168 -22.29 2.52 1.27
CA LEU A 168 -23.56 2.03 0.72
C LEU A 168 -23.36 0.88 -0.26
N GLU A 169 -22.19 0.82 -0.88
CA GLU A 169 -21.82 -0.20 -1.86
C GLU A 169 -20.31 -0.44 -1.86
N PRO A 170 -19.85 -1.55 -2.47
CA PRO A 170 -18.43 -1.82 -2.62
C PRO A 170 -17.71 -0.68 -3.34
N ALA A 171 -16.50 -0.35 -2.90
CA ALA A 171 -15.62 0.59 -3.57
C ALA A 171 -15.41 0.17 -5.04
N ARG A 172 -15.63 1.11 -5.95
CA ARG A 172 -15.63 0.84 -7.40
C ARG A 172 -14.34 1.34 -8.00
N VAL A 173 -13.58 0.44 -8.64
CA VAL A 173 -12.49 0.83 -9.54
C VAL A 173 -13.04 0.93 -10.95
N LYS A 174 -12.98 2.11 -11.55
CA LYS A 174 -13.34 2.30 -12.95
C LYS A 174 -12.08 2.57 -13.75
N ALA A 175 -12.01 1.99 -14.94
CA ALA A 175 -10.92 2.24 -15.86
C ALA A 175 -11.44 2.31 -17.30
N ARG A 176 -10.72 3.05 -18.15
CA ARG A 176 -10.92 3.07 -19.60
C ARG A 176 -9.62 2.65 -20.27
N VAL A 177 -9.69 1.64 -21.12
CA VAL A 177 -8.53 1.07 -21.81
C VAL A 177 -8.84 0.91 -23.29
N ASP A 178 -7.92 1.39 -24.14
CA ASP A 178 -8.06 1.36 -25.60
C ASP A 178 -9.41 1.95 -26.08
N GLY A 179 -9.90 2.98 -25.37
CA GLY A 179 -11.18 3.65 -25.63
C GLY A 179 -12.42 3.03 -24.95
N GLU A 180 -12.33 1.80 -24.44
CA GLU A 180 -13.45 1.04 -23.89
C GLU A 180 -13.47 1.02 -22.36
N GLU A 181 -14.67 1.00 -21.76
CA GLU A 181 -14.80 0.86 -20.31
C GLU A 181 -14.44 -0.55 -19.84
N VAL A 182 -13.66 -0.61 -18.75
CA VAL A 182 -13.22 -1.87 -18.18
C VAL A 182 -14.32 -2.48 -17.31
N SER A 183 -14.76 -3.67 -17.71
CA SER A 183 -15.48 -4.58 -16.82
C SER A 183 -14.50 -5.51 -16.10
N TRP A 184 -14.40 -5.37 -14.77
CA TRP A 184 -13.55 -6.21 -13.94
C TRP A 184 -14.20 -7.58 -13.70
N LYS A 185 -13.44 -8.64 -13.99
CA LYS A 185 -13.84 -10.00 -13.62
C LYS A 185 -13.65 -10.20 -12.13
N ARG A 186 -14.49 -11.06 -11.55
CA ARG A 186 -14.33 -11.50 -10.15
C ARG A 186 -12.90 -11.97 -9.91
N GLY A 187 -12.29 -11.37 -8.90
CA GLY A 187 -10.94 -11.67 -8.52
C GLY A 187 -10.83 -12.89 -7.61
N ARG A 188 -9.65 -13.05 -7.04
CA ARG A 188 -9.37 -14.02 -5.98
C ARG A 188 -8.58 -13.32 -4.89
N VAL A 189 -8.80 -13.74 -3.65
CA VAL A 189 -7.98 -13.38 -2.50
C VAL A 189 -7.00 -14.51 -2.22
N PHE A 190 -5.72 -14.19 -2.21
CA PHE A 190 -4.60 -15.11 -2.00
C PHE A 190 -3.66 -14.52 -0.95
N SER A 191 -3.00 -15.42 -0.21
CA SER A 191 -2.20 -15.07 0.97
C SER A 191 -3.02 -14.39 2.06
N LEU A 192 -2.85 -14.84 3.29
CA LEU A 192 -3.47 -14.24 4.45
C LEU A 192 -2.54 -14.49 5.63
N SER A 193 -1.84 -13.47 6.10
CA SER A 193 -1.24 -13.48 7.42
C SER A 193 -2.25 -12.88 8.40
N THR A 194 -2.37 -13.51 9.56
CA THR A 194 -3.30 -13.07 10.61
C THR A 194 -2.53 -13.13 11.91
N PHE A 195 -2.26 -11.95 12.44
CA PHE A 195 -1.73 -11.72 13.77
C PHE A 195 -2.75 -10.89 14.57
N PRO A 196 -2.65 -10.87 15.91
CA PRO A 196 -3.53 -10.05 16.74
C PRO A 196 -3.51 -8.56 16.36
N ASP A 197 -2.35 -8.04 15.97
CA ASP A 197 -2.09 -6.64 15.64
C ASP A 197 -2.27 -6.30 14.15
N GLN A 198 -2.08 -7.28 13.25
CA GLN A 198 -2.17 -7.04 11.81
C GLN A 198 -2.75 -8.23 11.02
N VAL A 199 -3.59 -7.91 10.03
CA VAL A 199 -4.05 -8.84 8.99
C VAL A 199 -3.59 -8.35 7.63
N ALA A 200 -2.86 -9.18 6.88
CA ALA A 200 -2.43 -8.86 5.52
C ALA A 200 -2.91 -9.90 4.52
N PHE A 201 -3.35 -9.47 3.34
CA PHE A 201 -3.76 -10.35 2.26
C PHE A 201 -3.58 -9.66 0.91
N VAL A 202 -3.66 -10.44 -0.17
CA VAL A 202 -3.56 -9.90 -1.52
C VAL A 202 -4.76 -10.33 -2.35
N SER A 203 -5.22 -9.46 -3.24
CA SER A 203 -6.25 -9.75 -4.22
C SER A 203 -5.79 -9.44 -5.63
N GLN A 204 -6.42 -10.10 -6.59
CA GLN A 204 -6.18 -9.87 -8.02
C GLN A 204 -7.48 -9.83 -8.77
N ILE A 205 -7.66 -8.78 -9.56
CA ILE A 205 -8.71 -8.65 -10.58
C ILE A 205 -8.08 -8.48 -11.95
N SER A 206 -8.84 -8.87 -12.97
CA SER A 206 -8.42 -8.68 -14.36
C SER A 206 -9.61 -8.32 -15.23
N SER A 207 -9.34 -7.62 -16.32
CA SER A 207 -10.32 -7.28 -17.34
C SER A 207 -10.18 -8.17 -18.56
N ALA A 208 -11.21 -8.20 -19.40
CA ALA A 208 -11.13 -8.83 -20.72
C ALA A 208 -10.14 -8.10 -21.65
N ALA A 209 -9.92 -6.80 -21.45
CA ALA A 209 -8.98 -5.99 -22.23
C ALA A 209 -7.50 -6.36 -21.96
N GLY A 210 -7.21 -7.12 -20.89
CA GLY A 210 -5.86 -7.57 -20.55
C GLY A 210 -5.17 -6.75 -19.46
N LEU A 211 -5.89 -5.80 -18.83
CA LEU A 211 -5.47 -5.06 -17.65
C LEU A 211 -5.70 -5.92 -16.40
N GLY A 212 -4.68 -6.03 -15.55
CA GLY A 212 -4.73 -6.64 -14.23
C GLY A 212 -4.45 -5.61 -13.14
N LEU A 213 -5.10 -5.79 -12.00
CA LEU A 213 -4.83 -5.03 -10.78
C LEU A 213 -4.61 -6.05 -9.65
N THR A 214 -3.43 -5.97 -9.03
CA THR A 214 -3.11 -6.67 -7.78
C THR A 214 -3.20 -5.66 -6.65
N ALA A 215 -3.97 -5.94 -5.61
CA ALA A 215 -4.04 -5.11 -4.42
C ALA A 215 -3.49 -5.88 -3.23
N ARG A 216 -2.49 -5.33 -2.56
CA ARG A 216 -2.03 -5.82 -1.26
C ARG A 216 -2.68 -4.97 -0.19
N THR A 217 -3.36 -5.62 0.74
CA THR A 217 -4.12 -4.96 1.81
C THR A 217 -3.56 -5.37 3.15
N GLU A 218 -3.28 -4.38 3.99
CA GLU A 218 -2.87 -4.54 5.38
C GLU A 218 -3.91 -3.82 6.26
N VAL A 219 -4.39 -4.49 7.30
CA VAL A 219 -5.33 -3.96 8.29
C VAL A 219 -4.65 -4.05 9.65
N ASP A 220 -4.46 -2.91 10.29
CA ASP A 220 -3.85 -2.82 11.62
C ASP A 220 -4.93 -2.76 12.72
N PHE A 221 -4.57 -3.12 13.94
CA PHE A 221 -5.48 -3.22 15.11
C PHE A 221 -6.20 -1.90 15.43
N ASP A 222 -5.60 -0.77 15.09
CA ASP A 222 -6.16 0.57 15.26
C ASP A 222 -7.22 0.92 14.19
N GLY A 223 -7.45 0.01 13.24
CA GLY A 223 -8.41 0.14 12.16
C GLY A 223 -7.88 0.81 10.91
N MET A 224 -6.59 1.13 10.82
CA MET A 224 -5.97 1.59 9.59
C MET A 224 -6.02 0.49 8.53
N VAL A 225 -6.40 0.87 7.30
CA VAL A 225 -6.42 -0.04 6.14
C VAL A 225 -5.51 0.54 5.07
N ARG A 226 -4.34 -0.08 4.88
CA ARG A 226 -3.42 0.25 3.79
C ARG A 226 -3.73 -0.63 2.59
N VAL A 227 -3.81 -0.03 1.41
CA VAL A 227 -4.01 -0.78 0.16
C VAL A 227 -3.02 -0.30 -0.90
N ASP A 228 -2.03 -1.12 -1.23
CA ASP A 228 -1.06 -0.86 -2.29
C ASP A 228 -1.51 -1.54 -3.59
N TRP A 229 -1.60 -0.77 -4.69
CA TRP A 229 -2.01 -1.29 -6.00
C TRP A 229 -0.85 -1.44 -6.95
N GLN A 230 -0.83 -2.57 -7.65
CA GLN A 230 0.02 -2.80 -8.81
C GLN A 230 -0.85 -3.08 -10.03
N LEU A 231 -0.68 -2.25 -11.06
CA LEU A 231 -1.28 -2.50 -12.38
C LEU A 231 -0.33 -3.32 -13.24
N GLY A 232 -0.88 -4.26 -14.00
CA GLY A 232 -0.13 -5.05 -14.96
C GLY A 232 -0.91 -5.24 -16.25
N ALA A 233 -0.21 -5.38 -17.37
CA ALA A 233 -0.82 -5.62 -18.67
C ALA A 233 -0.12 -6.78 -19.38
N ARG A 234 -0.90 -7.63 -20.06
CA ARG A 234 -0.35 -8.77 -20.84
C ARG A 234 0.18 -8.38 -22.23
N ARG A 235 -0.20 -7.19 -22.68
CA ARG A 235 0.21 -6.55 -23.94
C ARG A 235 0.31 -5.04 -23.68
N PRO A 236 0.94 -4.24 -24.55
CA PRO A 236 0.80 -2.79 -24.50
C PRO A 236 -0.69 -2.40 -24.57
N LEU A 237 -1.11 -1.55 -23.64
CA LEU A 237 -2.46 -1.02 -23.51
C LEU A 237 -2.39 0.49 -23.32
N ARG A 238 -3.36 1.21 -23.86
CA ARG A 238 -3.54 2.64 -23.57
C ARG A 238 -4.52 2.78 -22.41
N LEU A 239 -4.04 3.18 -21.25
CA LEU A 239 -4.90 3.43 -20.08
C LEU A 239 -5.30 4.90 -20.08
N GLU A 240 -6.52 5.22 -20.54
CA GLU A 240 -6.97 6.61 -20.60
C GLU A 240 -7.47 7.14 -19.24
N GLU A 241 -8.12 6.28 -18.46
CA GLU A 241 -8.75 6.65 -17.19
C GLU A 241 -8.59 5.55 -16.16
N LEU A 242 -8.33 5.94 -14.91
CA LEU A 242 -8.39 5.08 -13.73
C LEU A 242 -8.88 5.91 -12.54
N GLU A 243 -9.97 5.51 -11.94
CA GLU A 243 -10.53 6.14 -10.74
C GLU A 243 -11.02 5.10 -9.73
N VAL A 244 -11.03 5.50 -8.47
CA VAL A 244 -11.72 4.78 -7.40
C VAL A 244 -12.81 5.65 -6.80
N GLU A 245 -13.97 5.04 -6.57
CA GLU A 245 -15.16 5.68 -6.03
C GLU A 245 -15.60 4.98 -4.74
N PHE A 246 -15.87 5.78 -3.71
CA PHE A 246 -16.50 5.37 -2.46
C PHE A 246 -17.82 6.11 -2.33
N ARG A 247 -18.89 5.39 -1.99
CA ARG A 247 -20.23 5.93 -1.83
C ARG A 247 -20.69 5.73 -0.39
N LEU A 248 -20.96 6.83 0.28
CA LEU A 248 -21.27 6.92 1.71
C LEU A 248 -22.71 7.38 1.89
N PRO A 249 -23.38 6.96 2.98
CA PRO A 249 -24.68 7.52 3.36
C PRO A 249 -24.61 9.04 3.56
N GLU A 250 -25.68 9.77 3.24
CA GLU A 250 -25.71 11.23 3.40
C GLU A 250 -25.49 11.67 4.84
N GLU A 251 -26.02 10.93 5.81
CA GLU A 251 -25.84 11.20 7.23
C GLU A 251 -24.38 11.05 7.67
N VAL A 252 -23.66 10.07 7.11
CA VAL A 252 -22.22 9.89 7.37
C VAL A 252 -21.40 10.95 6.65
N GLY A 253 -21.75 11.33 5.43
CA GLY A 253 -21.04 12.37 4.67
C GLY A 253 -21.46 13.81 5.00
N ARG A 254 -21.90 14.08 6.24
CA ARG A 254 -22.45 15.39 6.63
C ARG A 254 -21.38 16.49 6.64
N TYR A 255 -20.22 16.19 7.18
CA TYR A 255 -19.07 17.09 7.26
C TYR A 255 -17.91 16.57 6.42
N PHE A 256 -17.02 17.48 6.06
CA PHE A 256 -15.77 17.16 5.38
C PHE A 256 -14.59 17.84 6.09
N TYR A 257 -13.42 17.23 5.94
CA TYR A 257 -12.13 17.84 6.20
C TYR A 257 -11.11 17.37 5.16
N TYR A 258 -10.16 18.21 4.76
CA TYR A 258 -9.06 17.77 3.88
C TYR A 258 -7.75 18.52 4.15
N MET A 259 -6.64 17.87 3.79
CA MET A 259 -5.29 18.45 3.80
C MET A 259 -4.52 18.12 2.50
N PRO A 260 -3.65 19.03 2.02
CA PRO A 260 -3.40 20.36 2.59
C PRO A 260 -4.54 21.35 2.29
N LYS A 261 -4.69 22.36 3.14
CA LYS A 261 -5.56 23.51 2.87
C LYS A 261 -5.00 24.31 1.70
N GLU A 262 -5.86 24.79 0.81
CA GLU A 262 -5.44 25.71 -0.24
C GLU A 262 -5.20 27.11 0.36
N GLU A 263 -4.02 27.69 0.11
CA GLU A 263 -3.72 29.05 0.54
C GLU A 263 -4.67 30.06 -0.12
N GLY A 264 -5.19 31.00 0.67
CA GLY A 264 -6.09 32.05 0.20
C GLY A 264 -7.47 31.58 -0.30
N LYS A 265 -7.80 30.28 -0.21
CA LYS A 265 -9.07 29.72 -0.70
C LYS A 265 -9.80 28.88 0.35
N GLY A 266 -11.08 29.19 0.52
CA GLY A 266 -12.09 28.29 1.08
C GLY A 266 -11.87 27.81 2.52
N ARG A 267 -12.87 27.09 3.03
CA ARG A 267 -12.74 26.29 4.25
C ARG A 267 -12.32 24.88 3.84
N ASN A 268 -11.33 24.32 4.51
CA ASN A 268 -10.95 22.91 4.37
C ASN A 268 -11.65 22.01 5.39
N ALA A 269 -12.61 22.56 6.14
CA ALA A 269 -13.44 21.87 7.10
C ALA A 269 -14.85 22.49 7.08
N GLY A 270 -15.89 21.68 7.30
CA GLY A 270 -17.25 22.19 7.52
C GLY A 270 -18.32 21.23 7.05
N GLN A 271 -19.56 21.71 6.99
CA GLN A 271 -20.67 20.97 6.41
C GLN A 271 -20.51 20.85 4.89
N LEU A 272 -20.67 19.64 4.37
CA LEU A 272 -20.62 19.39 2.94
C LEU A 272 -21.85 19.98 2.25
N ASP A 273 -21.63 21.01 1.44
CA ASP A 273 -22.69 21.69 0.70
C ASP A 273 -23.18 20.89 -0.52
N ARG A 274 -24.19 21.41 -1.21
CA ARG A 274 -24.77 20.78 -2.42
C ARG A 274 -23.84 20.80 -3.64
N LYS A 275 -22.87 21.71 -3.70
CA LYS A 275 -21.94 21.82 -4.83
C LYS A 275 -20.81 20.80 -4.72
N GLY A 276 -20.51 20.37 -3.50
CA GLY A 276 -19.38 19.49 -3.21
C GLY A 276 -18.05 20.18 -3.49
N HIS A 277 -16.99 19.38 -3.61
CA HIS A 277 -15.63 19.85 -3.79
C HIS A 277 -14.97 19.18 -5.00
N ARG A 278 -14.22 19.97 -5.76
CA ARG A 278 -13.31 19.50 -6.82
C ARG A 278 -11.94 20.08 -6.54
N LEU A 279 -11.07 19.26 -5.98
CA LEU A 279 -9.83 19.69 -5.34
C LEU A 279 -8.63 19.22 -6.16
N ASP A 280 -7.55 20.01 -6.12
CA ASP A 280 -6.23 19.49 -6.47
C ASP A 280 -5.82 18.36 -5.51
N PHE A 281 -4.65 17.76 -5.73
CA PHE A 281 -4.21 16.64 -4.91
C PHE A 281 -4.28 16.99 -3.40
N LYS A 282 -4.88 16.07 -2.65
CA LYS A 282 -4.98 16.08 -1.19
C LYS A 282 -4.44 14.76 -0.71
N TYR A 283 -3.50 14.78 0.22
CA TYR A 283 -2.96 13.57 0.83
C TYR A 283 -3.90 13.03 1.92
N TYR A 284 -4.90 13.82 2.35
CA TYR A 284 -5.89 13.41 3.34
C TYR A 284 -7.26 14.03 3.04
N VAL A 285 -8.30 13.20 3.08
CA VAL A 285 -9.71 13.59 2.99
C VAL A 285 -10.50 12.79 4.03
N TRP A 286 -11.31 13.48 4.82
CA TRP A 286 -12.22 12.89 5.78
C TRP A 286 -13.66 13.32 5.46
N LEU A 287 -14.58 12.37 5.55
CA LEU A 287 -16.02 12.55 5.43
C LEU A 287 -16.68 11.89 6.62
N GLY A 288 -17.47 12.63 7.40
CA GLY A 288 -18.02 12.07 8.63
C GLY A 288 -19.11 12.94 9.25
N ASP A 289 -19.62 12.45 10.37
CA ASP A 289 -20.48 13.18 11.27
C ASP A 289 -19.83 13.33 12.65
N GLU A 290 -20.64 13.65 13.67
CA GLU A 290 -20.16 13.80 15.05
C GLU A 290 -19.68 12.48 15.68
N GLU A 291 -20.06 11.31 15.14
CA GLU A 291 -19.88 10.00 15.76
C GLU A 291 -18.96 9.07 14.95
N VAL A 292 -19.04 9.13 13.62
CA VAL A 292 -18.29 8.24 12.71
C VAL A 292 -17.73 9.00 11.52
N GLY A 293 -16.68 8.48 10.91
CA GLY A 293 -16.13 9.05 9.69
C GLY A 293 -15.31 8.07 8.87
N PHE A 294 -15.15 8.41 7.61
CA PHE A 294 -14.35 7.73 6.62
C PHE A 294 -13.17 8.63 6.23
N SER A 295 -11.96 8.18 6.58
CA SER A 295 -10.72 8.83 6.18
C SER A 295 -10.11 8.11 4.99
N TRP A 296 -9.78 8.86 3.95
CA TRP A 296 -8.88 8.41 2.91
C TRP A 296 -7.59 9.24 2.95
N PHE A 297 -6.45 8.57 2.84
CA PHE A 297 -5.16 9.25 2.80
C PHE A 297 -4.13 8.45 1.98
N THR A 298 -3.10 9.15 1.52
CA THR A 298 -1.94 8.62 0.81
C THR A 298 -0.75 9.54 1.07
N ASP A 299 0.48 9.07 0.93
CA ASP A 299 1.68 9.88 1.13
C ASP A 299 1.90 10.92 0.01
N LYS A 300 1.81 10.49 -1.25
CA LYS A 300 2.18 11.26 -2.44
C LYS A 300 1.34 10.89 -3.66
N ASP A 301 1.44 11.70 -4.71
CA ASP A 301 0.79 11.49 -6.01
C ASP A 301 1.76 11.18 -7.16
N GLU A 302 3.00 10.75 -6.87
CA GLU A 302 4.04 10.51 -7.87
C GLU A 302 3.61 9.54 -8.99
N SER A 303 2.70 8.61 -8.68
CA SER A 303 2.13 7.64 -9.65
C SER A 303 0.80 8.09 -10.28
N TRP A 304 0.32 9.30 -9.99
CA TRP A 304 -0.95 9.82 -10.51
C TRP A 304 -0.71 10.58 -11.82
N ILE A 305 -1.36 10.13 -12.88
CA ILE A 305 -1.24 10.71 -14.23
C ILE A 305 -2.50 11.53 -14.52
N VAL A 306 -2.61 12.68 -13.88
CA VAL A 306 -3.77 13.57 -14.03
C VAL A 306 -3.38 14.80 -14.84
N GLY A 307 -4.00 14.96 -16.02
CA GLY A 307 -3.77 16.09 -16.91
C GLY A 307 -4.90 17.13 -16.94
N GLY A 308 -4.53 18.34 -17.37
CA GLY A 308 -5.46 19.40 -17.77
C GLY A 308 -6.23 20.03 -16.60
N ARG A 309 -7.50 20.37 -16.83
CA ARG A 309 -8.40 20.98 -15.83
C ARG A 309 -9.09 19.94 -14.93
N LYS A 310 -8.80 18.64 -15.10
CA LYS A 310 -9.43 17.58 -14.29
C LYS A 310 -8.85 17.62 -12.88
N LYS A 311 -9.75 17.71 -11.89
CA LYS A 311 -9.38 17.68 -10.47
C LYS A 311 -9.29 16.23 -9.98
N PRO A 312 -8.17 15.80 -9.36
CA PRO A 312 -7.93 14.43 -8.93
C PRO A 312 -8.85 13.98 -7.79
N VAL A 313 -9.22 14.89 -6.89
CA VAL A 313 -10.08 14.58 -5.75
C VAL A 313 -11.43 15.26 -5.94
N GLN A 314 -12.51 14.50 -5.84
CA GLN A 314 -13.87 15.02 -5.93
C GLN A 314 -14.74 14.47 -4.79
N ILE A 315 -15.45 15.37 -4.12
CA ILE A 315 -16.48 15.05 -3.14
C ILE A 315 -17.78 15.59 -3.72
N ALA A 316 -18.78 14.75 -3.95
CA ALA A 316 -20.03 15.16 -4.57
C ALA A 316 -21.23 14.62 -3.78
N ARG A 317 -22.38 15.30 -3.92
CA ARG A 317 -23.68 14.74 -3.54
C ARG A 317 -24.37 14.24 -4.81
N GLU A 318 -24.73 12.96 -4.82
CA GLU A 318 -25.35 12.31 -5.98
C GLU A 318 -26.47 11.40 -5.50
N ASP A 319 -27.69 11.63 -6.00
CA ASP A 319 -28.88 10.82 -5.68
C ASP A 319 -29.18 10.67 -4.17
N GLY A 320 -28.74 11.63 -3.36
CA GLY A 320 -28.88 11.57 -1.90
C GLY A 320 -27.71 10.88 -1.19
N ASP A 321 -26.68 10.47 -1.90
CA ASP A 321 -25.47 9.85 -1.36
C ASP A 321 -24.29 10.84 -1.41
N VAL A 322 -23.28 10.59 -0.57
CA VAL A 322 -22.00 11.32 -0.65
C VAL A 322 -20.97 10.45 -1.35
N VAL A 323 -20.38 10.97 -2.42
CA VAL A 323 -19.45 10.24 -3.27
C VAL A 323 -18.06 10.86 -3.21
N LEU A 324 -17.08 10.09 -2.76
CA LEU A 324 -15.65 10.42 -2.86
C LEU A 324 -15.08 9.73 -4.11
N ARG A 325 -14.50 10.51 -5.02
CA ARG A 325 -13.77 10.02 -6.19
C ARG A 325 -12.32 10.46 -6.16
N LEU A 326 -11.45 9.50 -6.42
CA LEU A 326 -10.02 9.70 -6.56
C LEU A 326 -9.62 9.26 -7.96
N ARG A 327 -9.23 10.22 -8.79
CA ARG A 327 -8.79 9.97 -10.16
C ARG A 327 -7.28 9.85 -10.17
N LEU A 328 -6.81 8.64 -10.46
CA LEU A 328 -5.40 8.29 -10.51
C LEU A 328 -4.83 8.50 -11.92
N VAL A 329 -5.62 8.24 -12.96
CA VAL A 329 -5.24 8.45 -14.36
C VAL A 329 -6.36 9.20 -15.08
N SER A 330 -6.00 10.22 -15.85
CA SER A 330 -6.95 11.04 -16.62
C SER A 330 -6.52 11.35 -18.05
N ARG A 331 -5.30 10.92 -18.39
CA ARG A 331 -4.70 10.96 -19.72
C ARG A 331 -3.80 9.72 -19.87
N PRO A 332 -3.64 9.22 -21.10
CA PRO A 332 -2.77 8.08 -21.40
C PRO A 332 -1.29 8.37 -21.18
#